data_AF-A0A523YRI5-F1
#
_entry.id   AF-A0A523YRI5-F1
#
_cell.length_a   1.000
_cell.length_b   1.000
_cell.length_c   1.000
_cell.angle_alpha   90.00
_cell.angle_beta   90.00
_cell.angle_gamma   90.00
#
_symmetry.space_group_name_H-M   'P 1'
#
loop_
_entity.id
_entity.type
_entity.pdbx_description
1 polymer ?
#
loop_
_entity_poly.entity_id
_entity_poly.type
_entity_poly.pdbx_seq_one_letter_code
_entity_poly.pdbx_strand_id
1 'polypeptide(L)'
;MKKCLIITLTLLLFMSMSSLATNTRVFTMGDNNTILLDDANIWIFPSRINDYPNLAIGEFGQPGDFTEFGIHWKFKEENPCVLATYLHNSTAVYPMFSPFRTYYTPPYGYDPLFVPFDWALMSNQRIDLLYGRKLGANQIPFGVRLSLIHSSQRNDIPTDMDEEGFTVYDLAAGLTLGGGLTDVAVGFQRMTWTDKGTFAASSSTWDESKPKGNYLLYADGRHFWQPGPLEWTIIPHAAIYIGKNEAEYFELNDAVTDSLAQTDKYNWFGIELGAGIQFAPSNDAMAVIDFGIRYDKLNGEFRNTDITIGTHDASLKTTAVPFFRVGADLKVFNWMDLRLGATSYWNRHTRENDFPNKLIQNYADNATYLGFGFHWGNLHIDTYTEPDLFLDGFNFLSGRSNDMNLWISALYEIM
;
A
#
# COMPACT_ATOMS: atom_id res chain seq x y z
N MET A 1 -9.25 -48.22 -20.42
CA MET A 1 -9.46 -46.98 -21.21
C MET A 1 -10.28 -45.92 -20.46
N LYS A 2 -11.51 -46.18 -19.97
CA LYS A 2 -12.31 -45.18 -19.22
C LYS A 2 -11.62 -44.58 -17.97
N LYS A 3 -10.84 -45.39 -17.22
CA LYS A 3 -10.10 -44.92 -16.04
C LYS A 3 -8.92 -43.98 -16.38
N CYS A 4 -8.22 -44.23 -17.50
CA CYS A 4 -7.17 -43.31 -17.98
C CYS A 4 -7.77 -42.00 -18.49
N LEU A 5 -8.91 -42.06 -19.19
CA LEU A 5 -9.56 -40.85 -19.71
C LEU A 5 -10.04 -39.94 -18.57
N ILE A 6 -10.55 -40.49 -17.46
CA ILE A 6 -10.93 -39.73 -16.26
C ILE A 6 -9.70 -39.16 -15.55
N ILE A 7 -8.62 -39.93 -15.39
CA ILE A 7 -7.38 -39.44 -14.78
C ILE A 7 -6.76 -38.31 -15.62
N THR A 8 -6.80 -38.40 -16.94
CA THR A 8 -6.33 -37.33 -17.85
C THR A 8 -7.26 -36.13 -17.87
N LEU A 9 -8.59 -36.31 -17.77
CA LEU A 9 -9.55 -35.20 -17.66
C LEU A 9 -9.44 -34.49 -16.29
N THR A 10 -9.18 -35.24 -15.21
CA THR A 10 -8.87 -34.69 -13.88
C THR A 10 -7.52 -33.96 -13.91
N LEU A 11 -6.48 -34.51 -14.53
CA LEU A 11 -5.20 -33.80 -14.72
C LEU A 11 -5.33 -32.54 -15.58
N LEU A 12 -6.18 -32.53 -16.62
CA LEU A 12 -6.43 -31.36 -17.48
C LEU A 12 -7.26 -30.27 -16.78
N LEU A 13 -8.13 -30.62 -15.84
CA LEU A 13 -8.88 -29.68 -15.01
C LEU A 13 -8.06 -29.09 -13.85
N PHE A 14 -6.92 -29.70 -13.50
CA PHE A 14 -5.93 -29.15 -12.55
C PHE A 14 -4.80 -28.36 -13.25
N MET A 15 -4.80 -28.22 -14.58
CA MET A 15 -3.65 -27.69 -15.34
C MET A 15 -3.86 -26.30 -15.99
N SER A 16 -4.89 -25.54 -15.61
CA SER A 16 -4.96 -24.11 -15.95
C SER A 16 -5.01 -23.29 -14.67
N MET A 17 -3.92 -23.32 -13.91
CA MET A 17 -3.68 -22.38 -12.83
C MET A 17 -3.37 -21.03 -13.47
N SER A 18 -4.38 -20.18 -13.55
CA SER A 18 -4.16 -18.75 -13.68
C SER A 18 -3.35 -18.35 -12.44
N SER A 19 -2.19 -17.72 -12.60
CA SER A 19 -1.43 -17.24 -11.44
C SER A 19 -2.23 -16.10 -10.79
N LEU A 20 -3.13 -16.45 -9.88
CA LEU A 20 -3.75 -15.51 -8.96
C LEU A 20 -2.74 -15.22 -7.88
N ALA A 21 -2.63 -13.97 -7.46
CA ALA A 21 -1.76 -13.64 -6.37
C ALA A 21 -2.08 -12.48 -5.46
N THR A 22 -1.58 -12.74 -4.28
CA THR A 22 -1.74 -11.97 -3.08
C THR A 22 -0.66 -10.87 -3.03
N ASN A 23 -0.83 -9.89 -2.13
CA ASN A 23 0.21 -8.89 -1.87
C ASN A 23 1.57 -9.55 -1.57
N THR A 24 1.54 -10.72 -0.91
CA THR A 24 2.72 -11.52 -0.60
C THR A 24 3.48 -11.97 -1.87
N ARG A 25 2.81 -12.40 -2.95
CA ARG A 25 3.50 -12.74 -4.22
C ARG A 25 4.16 -11.51 -4.83
N VAL A 26 3.45 -10.40 -4.97
CA VAL A 26 4.01 -9.17 -5.54
C VAL A 26 5.23 -8.68 -4.75
N PHE A 27 5.16 -8.76 -3.42
CA PHE A 27 6.26 -8.43 -2.53
C PHE A 27 7.48 -9.33 -2.77
N THR A 28 7.30 -10.66 -2.77
CA THR A 28 8.39 -11.63 -3.01
C THR A 28 9.01 -11.52 -4.41
N MET A 29 8.28 -10.91 -5.35
CA MET A 29 8.74 -10.60 -6.70
C MET A 29 9.42 -9.23 -6.79
N GLY A 30 9.86 -8.64 -5.67
CA GLY A 30 10.57 -7.36 -5.65
C GLY A 30 9.65 -6.14 -5.70
N ASP A 31 8.47 -6.22 -5.10
CA ASP A 31 7.47 -5.13 -5.08
C ASP A 31 7.11 -4.61 -6.48
N ASN A 32 7.00 -5.52 -7.45
CA ASN A 32 6.76 -5.22 -8.87
C ASN A 32 5.28 -5.01 -9.21
N ASN A 33 4.47 -4.45 -8.28
CA ASN A 33 3.01 -4.38 -8.42
C ASN A 33 2.56 -3.65 -9.70
N THR A 34 3.27 -2.57 -10.05
CA THR A 34 2.92 -1.75 -11.22
C THR A 34 3.09 -2.52 -12.51
N ILE A 35 4.06 -3.41 -12.61
CA ILE A 35 4.38 -4.10 -13.85
C ILE A 35 3.94 -5.56 -13.87
N LEU A 36 3.54 -6.14 -12.74
CA LEU A 36 2.93 -7.48 -12.68
C LEU A 36 1.41 -7.40 -12.81
N LEU A 37 0.81 -8.34 -13.55
CA LEU A 37 -0.64 -8.53 -13.61
C LEU A 37 -1.06 -9.50 -12.51
N ASP A 38 -1.83 -9.01 -11.55
CA ASP A 38 -2.06 -9.68 -10.28
C ASP A 38 -3.33 -9.20 -9.56
N ASP A 39 -3.94 -9.98 -8.66
CA ASP A 39 -5.12 -9.50 -7.93
C ASP A 39 -4.79 -8.41 -6.90
N ALA A 40 -3.54 -8.32 -6.44
CA ALA A 40 -3.07 -7.14 -5.70
C ALA A 40 -3.14 -5.83 -6.53
N ASN A 41 -3.29 -5.89 -7.87
CA ASN A 41 -3.43 -4.70 -8.69
C ASN A 41 -4.77 -3.97 -8.48
N ILE A 42 -5.81 -4.61 -7.91
CA ILE A 42 -7.12 -3.96 -7.68
C ILE A 42 -7.00 -2.73 -6.77
N TRP A 43 -5.93 -2.66 -5.98
CA TRP A 43 -5.62 -1.54 -5.10
C TRP A 43 -5.06 -0.32 -5.83
N ILE A 44 -4.42 -0.50 -6.99
CA ILE A 44 -3.91 0.61 -7.81
C ILE A 44 -4.89 0.89 -8.94
N PHE A 45 -5.41 -0.16 -9.56
CA PHE A 45 -6.31 -0.12 -10.70
C PHE A 45 -7.63 -0.83 -10.38
N PRO A 46 -8.61 -0.16 -9.76
CA PRO A 46 -9.86 -0.80 -9.32
C PRO A 46 -10.64 -1.50 -10.45
N SER A 47 -10.45 -1.12 -11.72
CA SER A 47 -11.04 -1.81 -12.88
C SER A 47 -10.61 -3.27 -13.00
N ARG A 48 -9.43 -3.63 -12.47
CA ARG A 48 -8.91 -5.01 -12.50
C ARG A 48 -9.71 -5.98 -11.65
N ILE A 49 -10.61 -5.52 -10.78
CA ILE A 49 -11.51 -6.41 -10.04
C ILE A 49 -12.38 -7.29 -10.97
N ASN A 50 -12.61 -6.84 -12.21
CA ASN A 50 -13.32 -7.62 -13.23
C ASN A 50 -12.55 -8.87 -13.70
N ASP A 51 -11.22 -8.88 -13.54
CA ASP A 51 -10.35 -9.99 -13.93
C ASP A 51 -10.25 -11.06 -12.82
N TYR A 52 -10.65 -10.69 -11.59
CA TYR A 52 -10.50 -11.52 -10.38
C TYR A 52 -11.84 -11.79 -9.67
N PRO A 53 -12.88 -12.31 -10.33
CA PRO A 53 -14.13 -12.66 -9.67
C PRO A 53 -14.01 -13.92 -8.79
N ASN A 54 -14.90 -14.06 -7.82
CA ASN A 54 -15.10 -15.31 -7.05
C ASN A 54 -13.85 -15.78 -6.28
N LEU A 55 -13.23 -14.88 -5.53
CA LEU A 55 -12.04 -15.16 -4.72
C LEU A 55 -12.35 -14.95 -3.24
N ALA A 56 -11.73 -15.74 -2.37
CA ALA A 56 -11.54 -15.40 -0.96
C ALA A 56 -10.05 -15.30 -0.69
N ILE A 57 -9.60 -14.19 -0.10
CA ILE A 57 -8.18 -13.87 0.08
C ILE A 57 -7.96 -13.55 1.55
N GLY A 58 -6.88 -14.04 2.14
CA GLY A 58 -6.42 -13.68 3.48
C GLY A 58 -4.92 -13.41 3.49
N GLU A 59 -4.49 -12.38 4.20
CA GLU A 59 -3.07 -12.02 4.39
C GLU A 59 -2.73 -12.00 5.89
N PHE A 60 -1.52 -12.44 6.21
CA PHE A 60 -0.96 -12.57 7.56
C PHE A 60 0.50 -12.14 7.51
N GLY A 61 0.92 -11.08 8.22
CA GLY A 61 2.28 -10.55 8.03
C GLY A 61 2.93 -9.82 9.21
N GLN A 62 2.21 -9.50 10.27
CA GLN A 62 2.81 -8.99 11.51
C GLN A 62 2.76 -10.10 12.57
N PRO A 63 3.72 -10.16 13.53
CA PRO A 63 3.98 -11.37 14.29
C PRO A 63 2.72 -11.86 15.04
N GLY A 64 2.05 -12.84 14.44
CA GLY A 64 0.89 -13.54 14.99
C GLY A 64 -0.50 -13.07 14.54
N ASP A 65 -0.63 -11.93 13.85
CA ASP A 65 -1.95 -11.32 13.59
C ASP A 65 -2.40 -11.35 12.14
N PHE A 66 -3.71 -11.55 12.00
CA PHE A 66 -4.47 -11.46 10.78
C PHE A 66 -4.51 -10.01 10.29
N THR A 67 -4.03 -9.75 9.07
CA THR A 67 -3.89 -8.39 8.53
C THR A 67 -4.99 -7.97 7.56
N GLU A 68 -5.50 -8.89 6.73
CA GLU A 68 -6.47 -8.59 5.67
C GLU A 68 -7.28 -9.83 5.30
N PHE A 69 -8.59 -9.69 5.08
CA PHE A 69 -9.46 -10.70 4.49
C PHE A 69 -10.40 -10.06 3.49
N GLY A 70 -10.44 -10.60 2.28
CA GLY A 70 -11.29 -10.17 1.20
C GLY A 70 -12.15 -11.30 0.66
N ILE A 71 -13.34 -10.95 0.18
CA ILE A 71 -14.15 -11.84 -0.67
C ILE A 71 -14.64 -11.08 -1.89
N HIS A 72 -14.49 -11.67 -3.07
CA HIS A 72 -14.99 -11.18 -4.35
C HIS A 72 -16.21 -11.99 -4.77
N TRP A 73 -17.32 -11.32 -5.02
CA TRP A 73 -18.59 -11.90 -5.43
C TRP A 73 -18.92 -11.50 -6.86
N LYS A 74 -19.08 -12.48 -7.76
CA LYS A 74 -19.57 -12.23 -9.11
C LYS A 74 -21.08 -12.40 -9.19
N PHE A 75 -21.77 -11.35 -9.62
CA PHE A 75 -23.20 -11.40 -9.89
C PHE A 75 -23.44 -11.65 -11.38
N LYS A 76 -24.14 -12.76 -11.68
CA LYS A 76 -24.42 -13.23 -13.06
C LYS A 76 -25.72 -12.62 -13.61
N GLU A 77 -25.74 -11.31 -13.75
CA GLU A 77 -26.84 -10.57 -14.40
C GLU A 77 -26.62 -10.45 -15.92
N GLU A 78 -27.57 -9.85 -16.66
CA GLU A 78 -27.39 -9.50 -18.07
C GLU A 78 -26.14 -8.64 -18.31
N ASN A 79 -25.74 -7.86 -17.31
CA ASN A 79 -24.46 -7.17 -17.27
C ASN A 79 -23.69 -7.57 -16.00
N PRO A 80 -22.77 -8.55 -16.08
CA PRO A 80 -22.06 -9.06 -14.93
C PRO A 80 -21.27 -7.97 -14.20
N CYS A 81 -21.35 -7.98 -12.86
CA CYS A 81 -20.54 -7.13 -12.00
C CYS A 81 -19.85 -7.96 -10.92
N VAL A 82 -18.79 -7.39 -10.36
CA VAL A 82 -18.02 -7.94 -9.24
C VAL A 82 -18.10 -6.96 -8.07
N LEU A 83 -18.45 -7.45 -6.90
CA LEU A 83 -18.36 -6.71 -5.64
C LEU A 83 -17.30 -7.39 -4.78
N ALA A 84 -16.37 -6.63 -4.23
CA ALA A 84 -15.45 -7.12 -3.23
C ALA A 84 -15.59 -6.34 -1.92
N THR A 85 -15.45 -7.07 -0.83
CA THR A 85 -15.44 -6.53 0.54
C THR A 85 -14.16 -6.99 1.22
N TYR A 86 -13.41 -6.06 1.79
CA TYR A 86 -12.22 -6.38 2.58
C TYR A 86 -12.32 -5.81 3.98
N LEU A 87 -11.79 -6.57 4.93
CA LEU A 87 -11.57 -6.16 6.31
C LEU A 87 -10.08 -6.21 6.58
N HIS A 88 -9.53 -5.12 7.06
CA HIS A 88 -8.14 -5.03 7.45
C HIS A 88 -8.04 -4.80 8.96
N ASN A 89 -7.04 -5.46 9.53
CA ASN A 89 -6.65 -5.35 10.92
C ASN A 89 -5.13 -5.24 10.96
N SER A 90 -4.61 -4.13 10.44
CA SER A 90 -3.18 -3.83 10.56
C SER A 90 -2.91 -3.17 11.90
N THR A 91 -1.68 -3.29 12.42
CA THR A 91 -1.20 -2.43 13.50
C THR A 91 -1.54 -0.98 13.18
N ALA A 92 -1.69 -0.14 14.19
CA ALA A 92 -1.78 1.31 14.00
C ALA A 92 -0.72 1.77 12.98
N VAL A 93 -1.16 2.03 11.74
CA VAL A 93 -0.31 2.62 10.72
C VAL A 93 -0.78 4.05 10.65
N TYR A 94 0.18 4.96 10.79
CA TYR A 94 -0.01 6.36 10.47
C TYR A 94 -0.78 6.46 9.15
N PRO A 95 -1.84 7.27 9.06
CA PRO A 95 -2.48 7.53 7.78
C PRO A 95 -1.47 8.24 6.88
N MET A 96 -0.66 7.45 6.17
CA MET A 96 0.38 7.94 5.29
C MET A 96 -0.29 8.43 4.01
N PHE A 97 -0.09 9.70 3.69
CA PHE A 97 -0.60 10.34 2.46
C PHE A 97 0.28 10.09 1.23
N SER A 98 1.02 8.99 1.20
CA SER A 98 1.82 8.62 0.03
C SER A 98 1.23 7.37 -0.62
N PRO A 99 0.76 7.43 -1.87
CA PRO A 99 0.35 6.24 -2.62
C PRO A 99 1.56 5.38 -3.00
N PHE A 100 2.78 5.94 -2.99
CA PHE A 100 4.00 5.16 -3.09
C PHE A 100 4.25 4.54 -1.71
N ARG A 101 4.05 3.22 -1.59
CA ARG A 101 4.30 2.38 -0.39
C ARG A 101 5.77 2.38 0.09
N THR A 102 6.47 3.50 0.00
CA THR A 102 7.73 3.70 0.71
C THR A 102 7.40 3.93 2.18
N TYR A 103 7.63 2.90 2.99
CA TYR A 103 7.78 2.98 4.43
C TYR A 103 8.87 4.01 4.75
N TYR A 104 8.50 5.28 4.89
CA TYR A 104 9.44 6.34 5.24
C TYR A 104 9.12 6.86 6.63
N THR A 105 9.82 6.33 7.63
CA THR A 105 10.02 6.98 8.92
C THR A 105 11.14 8.01 8.75
N PRO A 106 10.91 9.31 9.02
CA PRO A 106 11.96 10.31 8.94
C PRO A 106 13.16 9.94 9.85
N PRO A 107 14.41 10.06 9.37
CA PRO A 107 15.60 9.57 10.08
C PRO A 107 15.99 10.35 11.35
N TYR A 108 15.19 11.33 11.80
CA TYR A 108 15.54 12.19 12.94
C TYR A 108 14.31 12.69 13.68
N GLY A 109 13.69 11.88 14.54
CA GLY A 109 12.92 12.27 15.75
C GLY A 109 11.81 13.33 15.68
N TYR A 110 11.67 14.01 14.55
CA TYR A 110 10.53 14.78 14.12
C TYR A 110 9.65 13.75 13.48
N ASP A 111 8.83 13.17 14.34
CA ASP A 111 7.66 12.46 13.90
C ASP A 111 6.97 13.39 12.90
N PRO A 112 6.69 12.96 11.66
CA PRO A 112 5.95 13.76 10.70
C PRO A 112 4.47 13.89 11.12
N LEU A 113 4.19 13.68 12.40
CA LEU A 113 2.89 13.61 13.02
C LEU A 113 2.30 15.00 13.07
N PHE A 114 1.17 15.08 12.37
CA PHE A 114 0.22 16.18 12.41
C PHE A 114 -0.40 16.38 13.77
N VAL A 115 -0.35 15.35 14.62
CA VAL A 115 -1.03 15.30 15.90
C VAL A 115 -0.29 14.27 16.77
N PRO A 116 0.09 14.61 18.01
CA PRO A 116 0.81 13.70 18.90
C PRO A 116 -0.11 12.62 19.49
N PHE A 117 -0.92 11.96 18.65
CA PHE A 117 -1.78 10.87 19.10
C PHE A 117 -0.98 9.74 19.72
N ASP A 118 -1.59 9.05 20.69
CA ASP A 118 -1.08 7.77 21.15
C ASP A 118 -1.45 6.68 20.13
N TRP A 119 -0.72 6.66 19.02
CA TRP A 119 -0.94 5.71 17.93
C TRP A 119 -0.85 4.26 18.40
N ALA A 120 -0.16 3.95 19.49
CA ALA A 120 -0.08 2.58 20.01
C ALA A 120 -1.48 2.04 20.43
N LEU A 121 -2.42 2.93 20.74
CA LEU A 121 -3.77 2.60 21.16
C LEU A 121 -4.80 2.67 20.01
N MET A 122 -4.40 3.15 18.84
CA MET A 122 -5.29 3.40 17.70
C MET A 122 -5.11 2.36 16.57
N SER A 123 -5.68 1.16 16.73
CA SER A 123 -5.63 0.11 15.70
C SER A 123 -6.16 0.59 14.34
N ASN A 124 -5.55 0.19 13.24
CA ASN A 124 -5.97 0.58 11.90
C ASN A 124 -7.08 -0.36 11.40
N GLN A 125 -8.31 -0.06 11.79
CA GLN A 125 -9.49 -0.77 11.29
C GLN A 125 -9.92 -0.14 9.97
N ARG A 126 -9.77 -0.90 8.90
CA ARG A 126 -10.10 -0.45 7.55
C ARG A 126 -11.06 -1.42 6.89
N ILE A 127 -12.05 -0.86 6.20
CA ILE A 127 -13.00 -1.59 5.37
C ILE A 127 -12.87 -1.06 3.96
N ASP A 128 -12.76 -1.96 2.99
CA ASP A 128 -12.81 -1.61 1.57
C ASP A 128 -14.00 -2.25 0.89
N LEU A 129 -14.59 -1.45 0.01
CA LEU A 129 -15.61 -1.87 -0.93
C LEU A 129 -15.09 -1.60 -2.33
N LEU A 130 -14.98 -2.64 -3.14
CA LEU A 130 -14.67 -2.51 -4.56
C LEU A 130 -15.86 -2.96 -5.38
N TYR A 131 -16.17 -2.20 -6.42
CA TYR A 131 -17.20 -2.54 -7.39
C TYR A 131 -16.62 -2.45 -8.78
N GLY A 132 -16.82 -3.47 -9.60
CA GLY A 132 -16.42 -3.46 -11.00
C GLY A 132 -17.50 -3.98 -11.93
N ARG A 133 -17.53 -3.42 -13.13
CA ARG A 133 -18.36 -3.89 -14.23
C ARG A 133 -17.71 -3.58 -15.57
N LYS A 134 -18.19 -4.23 -16.63
CA LYS A 134 -17.83 -3.85 -18.01
C LYS A 134 -18.83 -2.83 -18.57
N LEU A 135 -18.32 -1.77 -19.18
CA LEU A 135 -19.10 -0.64 -19.70
C LEU A 135 -19.23 -0.68 -21.23
N GLY A 136 -20.44 -0.35 -21.70
CA GLY A 136 -20.75 -0.15 -23.12
C GLY A 136 -20.64 -1.41 -23.98
N ALA A 137 -20.86 -1.23 -25.29
CA ALA A 137 -20.74 -2.31 -26.28
C ALA A 137 -19.30 -2.86 -26.36
N ASN A 138 -18.30 -2.02 -26.07
CA ASN A 138 -16.89 -2.37 -26.09
C ASN A 138 -16.42 -3.12 -24.83
N GLN A 139 -17.32 -3.37 -23.87
CA GLN A 139 -17.04 -4.17 -22.67
C GLN A 139 -15.82 -3.69 -21.88
N ILE A 140 -15.62 -2.37 -21.78
CA ILE A 140 -14.47 -1.75 -21.12
C ILE A 140 -14.56 -2.01 -19.61
N PRO A 141 -13.61 -2.72 -18.98
CA PRO A 141 -13.60 -2.88 -17.53
C PRO A 141 -13.47 -1.53 -16.82
N PHE A 142 -14.41 -1.28 -15.92
CA PHE A 142 -14.46 -0.14 -15.02
C PHE A 142 -14.53 -0.66 -13.59
N GLY A 143 -13.93 0.06 -12.66
CA GLY A 143 -14.09 -0.23 -11.26
C GLY A 143 -13.92 1.00 -10.38
N VAL A 144 -14.45 0.90 -9.16
CA VAL A 144 -14.33 1.88 -8.10
C VAL A 144 -13.94 1.18 -6.81
N ARG A 145 -13.14 1.85 -5.98
CA ARG A 145 -12.84 1.46 -4.61
C ARG A 145 -13.26 2.58 -3.67
N LEU A 146 -13.92 2.22 -2.58
CA LEU A 146 -14.11 3.06 -1.41
C LEU A 146 -13.44 2.40 -0.21
N SER A 147 -12.47 3.08 0.39
CA SER A 147 -11.83 2.69 1.64
C SER A 147 -12.29 3.61 2.76
N LEU A 148 -12.72 3.04 3.86
CA LEU A 148 -12.98 3.73 5.11
C LEU A 148 -11.96 3.24 6.14
N ILE A 149 -11.16 4.17 6.64
CA ILE A 149 -10.24 3.92 7.75
C ILE A 149 -10.74 4.71 8.93
N HIS A 150 -10.91 4.07 10.07
CA HIS A 150 -11.35 4.75 11.28
C HIS A 150 -10.68 4.12 12.50
N SER A 151 -10.21 4.98 13.41
CA SER A 151 -9.77 4.57 14.72
C SER A 151 -10.06 5.70 15.71
N SER A 152 -10.42 5.34 16.93
CA SER A 152 -10.64 6.30 18.01
C SER A 152 -10.37 5.67 19.35
N GLN A 153 -9.97 6.53 20.28
CA GLN A 153 -9.87 6.24 21.70
C GLN A 153 -10.50 7.38 22.47
N ARG A 154 -11.08 7.03 23.62
CA ARG A 154 -11.67 8.00 24.53
C ARG A 154 -11.46 7.54 25.96
N ASN A 155 -10.90 8.40 26.78
CA ASN A 155 -10.88 8.21 28.22
C ASN A 155 -12.24 8.63 28.80
N ASP A 156 -12.77 7.85 29.73
CA ASP A 156 -14.05 8.11 30.40
C ASP A 156 -13.85 8.09 31.92
N ILE A 157 -12.85 8.83 32.37
CA ILE A 157 -12.52 9.00 33.79
C ILE A 157 -12.84 10.46 34.15
N PRO A 158 -13.41 10.77 35.33
CA PRO A 158 -13.82 12.14 35.67
C PRO A 158 -12.73 13.23 35.54
N THR A 159 -11.45 12.83 35.63
CA THR A 159 -10.28 13.70 35.53
C THR A 159 -9.61 13.68 34.15
N ASP A 160 -10.03 12.78 33.26
CA ASP A 160 -9.44 12.51 31.96
C ASP A 160 -10.54 12.01 31.01
N MET A 161 -10.99 12.93 30.18
CA MET A 161 -11.99 12.75 29.14
C MET A 161 -11.37 12.98 27.75
N ASP A 162 -10.08 12.68 27.61
CA ASP A 162 -9.35 12.90 26.37
C ASP A 162 -9.97 12.06 25.25
N GLU A 163 -10.05 12.65 24.06
CA GLU A 163 -10.69 12.04 22.90
C GLU A 163 -9.79 12.24 21.68
N GLU A 164 -9.25 11.14 21.17
CA GLU A 164 -8.44 11.13 19.96
C GLU A 164 -9.10 10.20 18.95
N GLY A 165 -9.17 10.61 17.70
CA GLY A 165 -9.77 9.79 16.67
C GLY A 165 -9.46 10.31 15.28
N PHE A 166 -9.26 9.43 14.31
CA PHE A 166 -9.12 9.83 12.92
C PHE A 166 -10.07 9.05 12.02
N THR A 167 -10.38 9.65 10.88
CA THR A 167 -11.14 9.01 9.81
C THR A 167 -10.55 9.40 8.47
N VAL A 168 -10.30 8.40 7.63
CA VAL A 168 -9.86 8.59 6.25
C VAL A 168 -10.91 7.99 5.32
N TYR A 169 -11.31 8.77 4.33
CA TYR A 169 -12.10 8.33 3.19
C TYR A 169 -11.20 8.32 1.97
N ASP A 170 -11.08 7.19 1.28
CA ASP A 170 -10.33 7.09 0.03
C ASP A 170 -11.23 6.53 -1.07
N LEU A 171 -11.40 7.30 -2.14
CA LEU A 171 -12.20 6.94 -3.30
C LEU A 171 -11.29 6.88 -4.51
N ALA A 172 -11.21 5.71 -5.14
CA ALA A 172 -10.50 5.51 -6.40
C ALA A 172 -11.45 5.02 -7.49
N ALA A 173 -11.18 5.40 -8.73
CA ALA A 173 -11.85 4.86 -9.91
C ALA A 173 -10.82 4.52 -10.98
N GLY A 174 -11.05 3.45 -11.71
CA GLY A 174 -10.14 2.97 -12.75
C GLY A 174 -10.85 2.49 -14.00
N LEU A 175 -10.11 2.50 -15.11
CA LEU A 175 -10.48 1.94 -16.40
C LEU A 175 -9.35 1.06 -16.93
N THR A 176 -9.72 -0.05 -17.55
CA THR A 176 -8.82 -0.89 -18.32
C THR A 176 -9.20 -0.82 -19.80
N LEU A 177 -8.35 -0.25 -20.64
CA LEU A 177 -8.60 0.04 -22.06
C LEU A 177 -7.84 -0.93 -22.98
N GLY A 178 -8.13 -0.85 -24.28
CA GLY A 178 -7.37 -1.58 -25.30
C GLY A 178 -7.45 -3.10 -25.17
N GLY A 179 -8.55 -3.63 -24.61
CA GLY A 179 -8.70 -5.07 -24.40
C GLY A 179 -7.87 -5.65 -23.25
N GLY A 180 -7.48 -4.83 -22.27
CA GLY A 180 -6.65 -5.27 -21.14
C GLY A 180 -5.24 -4.69 -21.13
N LEU A 181 -4.89 -3.90 -22.14
CA LEU A 181 -3.51 -3.42 -22.37
C LEU A 181 -3.18 -2.10 -21.68
N THR A 182 -4.15 -1.28 -21.29
CA THR A 182 -3.85 0.00 -20.63
C THR A 182 -4.69 0.11 -19.38
N ASP A 183 -4.06 0.35 -18.23
CA ASP A 183 -4.78 0.71 -17.02
C ASP A 183 -4.56 2.19 -16.72
N VAL A 184 -5.62 2.86 -16.30
CA VAL A 184 -5.58 4.22 -15.75
C VAL A 184 -6.47 4.26 -14.52
N ALA A 185 -5.98 4.87 -13.45
CA ALA A 185 -6.75 5.12 -12.25
C ALA A 185 -6.55 6.55 -11.76
N VAL A 186 -7.56 7.07 -11.09
CA VAL A 186 -7.51 8.33 -10.35
C VAL A 186 -8.14 8.11 -8.99
N GLY A 187 -7.66 8.82 -7.99
CA GLY A 187 -8.27 8.76 -6.67
C GLY A 187 -8.16 10.05 -5.87
N PHE A 188 -8.98 10.09 -4.84
CA PHE A 188 -9.11 11.18 -3.91
C PHE A 188 -9.23 10.61 -2.51
N GLN A 189 -8.33 11.03 -1.64
CA GLN A 189 -8.34 10.71 -0.23
C GLN A 189 -8.59 11.99 0.57
N ARG A 190 -9.40 11.89 1.62
CA ARG A 190 -9.65 12.94 2.60
C ARG A 190 -9.47 12.39 4.00
N MET A 191 -8.79 13.14 4.85
CA MET A 191 -8.65 12.82 6.27
C MET A 191 -9.28 13.88 7.15
N THR A 192 -9.80 13.44 8.28
CA THR A 192 -10.25 14.30 9.37
C THR A 192 -9.90 13.61 10.68
N TRP A 193 -9.82 14.37 11.77
CA TRP A 193 -9.60 13.82 13.10
C TRP A 193 -10.32 14.64 14.17
N THR A 194 -10.35 14.08 15.37
CA THR A 194 -10.77 14.68 16.64
C THR A 194 -9.59 14.53 17.58
N ASP A 195 -9.28 15.60 18.30
CA ASP A 195 -8.16 15.66 19.22
C ASP A 195 -8.53 16.63 20.34
N LYS A 196 -8.87 16.08 21.50
CA LYS A 196 -9.34 16.85 22.65
C LYS A 196 -8.63 16.43 23.91
N GLY A 197 -8.20 17.44 24.66
CA GLY A 197 -7.62 17.28 25.99
C GLY A 197 -8.62 17.67 27.08
N THR A 198 -8.34 17.25 28.30
CA THR A 198 -9.17 17.48 29.47
C THR A 198 -8.46 18.34 30.49
N PHE A 199 -9.18 19.34 31.01
CA PHE A 199 -8.70 20.10 32.15
C PHE A 199 -9.04 19.37 33.46
N ALA A 200 -8.04 18.75 34.08
CA ALA A 200 -8.19 17.92 35.28
C ALA A 200 -8.92 18.63 36.44
N ALA A 201 -8.88 19.96 36.52
CA ALA A 201 -9.49 20.73 37.61
C ALA A 201 -10.94 21.19 37.35
N SER A 202 -11.46 21.12 36.12
CA SER A 202 -12.84 21.55 35.78
C SER A 202 -13.65 20.48 35.04
N SER A 203 -13.03 19.37 34.64
CA SER A 203 -13.63 18.39 33.74
C SER A 203 -14.18 19.06 32.46
N SER A 204 -13.58 20.16 32.00
CA SER A 204 -13.89 20.74 30.69
C SER A 204 -12.94 20.19 29.63
N THR A 205 -13.47 19.88 28.45
CA THR A 205 -12.68 19.51 27.28
C THR A 205 -12.31 20.74 26.47
N TRP A 206 -11.16 20.71 25.82
CA TRP A 206 -10.72 21.71 24.85
C TRP A 206 -10.16 20.97 23.61
N ASP A 207 -10.20 21.60 22.44
CA ASP A 207 -9.67 20.98 21.23
C ASP A 207 -8.15 21.20 21.16
N GLU A 208 -7.33 20.15 21.22
CA GLU A 208 -5.87 20.29 21.11
C GLU A 208 -5.45 20.61 19.67
N SER A 209 -6.08 19.92 18.72
CA SER A 209 -5.92 20.20 17.30
C SER A 209 -7.19 19.99 16.47
N LYS A 210 -7.25 20.65 15.30
CA LYS A 210 -8.32 20.50 14.31
C LYS A 210 -7.79 20.30 12.88
N PRO A 211 -8.44 19.42 12.09
CA PRO A 211 -8.12 19.25 10.68
C PRO A 211 -8.56 20.45 9.83
N LYS A 212 -7.72 20.89 8.90
CA LYS A 212 -8.03 22.00 7.98
C LYS A 212 -7.81 21.70 6.50
N GLY A 213 -8.73 20.93 5.93
CA GLY A 213 -8.73 20.65 4.50
C GLY A 213 -7.59 19.73 4.08
N ASN A 214 -7.52 18.58 4.74
CA ASN A 214 -6.59 17.49 4.43
C ASN A 214 -7.10 16.66 3.26
N TYR A 215 -6.31 16.56 2.20
CA TYR A 215 -6.64 15.75 1.04
C TYR A 215 -5.40 15.29 0.27
N LEU A 216 -5.60 14.27 -0.55
CA LEU A 216 -4.66 13.77 -1.54
C LEU A 216 -5.41 13.43 -2.82
N LEU A 217 -4.89 13.88 -3.95
CA LEU A 217 -5.30 13.48 -5.29
C LEU A 217 -4.16 12.67 -5.89
N TYR A 218 -4.49 11.56 -6.53
CA TYR A 218 -3.50 10.72 -7.19
C TYR A 218 -4.02 10.18 -8.51
N ALA A 219 -3.10 9.83 -9.39
CA ALA A 219 -3.39 9.18 -10.64
C ALA A 219 -2.25 8.25 -11.03
N ASP A 220 -2.62 7.09 -11.57
CA ASP A 220 -1.72 6.01 -11.94
C ASP A 220 -2.06 5.52 -13.34
N GLY A 221 -1.05 5.13 -14.11
CA GLY A 221 -1.24 4.58 -15.43
C GLY A 221 -0.12 3.64 -15.85
N ARG A 222 -0.48 2.60 -16.60
CA ARG A 222 0.45 1.66 -17.23
C ARG A 222 -0.06 1.16 -18.57
N HIS A 223 0.84 0.77 -19.45
CA HIS A 223 0.48 0.20 -20.75
C HIS A 223 1.32 -1.03 -21.08
N PHE A 224 0.69 -2.17 -21.33
CA PHE A 224 1.31 -3.42 -21.72
C PHE A 224 1.52 -3.44 -23.23
N TRP A 225 2.76 -3.26 -23.67
CA TRP A 225 3.15 -3.33 -25.06
C TRP A 225 3.87 -4.66 -25.35
N GLN A 226 3.24 -5.50 -26.16
CA GLN A 226 3.79 -6.78 -26.63
C GLN A 226 4.17 -6.67 -28.11
N PRO A 227 5.46 -6.45 -28.44
CA PRO A 227 5.90 -6.38 -29.83
C PRO A 227 5.91 -7.76 -30.47
N GLY A 228 4.79 -8.15 -31.09
CA GLY A 228 4.70 -9.37 -31.90
C GLY A 228 4.70 -10.66 -31.06
N PRO A 229 5.12 -11.81 -31.64
CA PRO A 229 5.05 -13.12 -30.99
C PRO A 229 6.15 -13.34 -29.92
N LEU A 230 6.74 -12.26 -29.41
CA LEU A 230 7.87 -12.32 -28.49
C LEU A 230 7.39 -12.59 -27.06
N GLU A 231 8.20 -13.30 -26.29
CA GLU A 231 7.98 -13.70 -24.89
C GLU A 231 8.17 -12.53 -23.89
N TRP A 232 8.27 -11.29 -24.37
CA TRP A 232 8.45 -10.11 -23.53
C TRP A 232 7.38 -9.04 -23.72
N THR A 233 7.02 -8.41 -22.62
CA THR A 233 6.08 -7.28 -22.55
C THR A 233 6.81 -6.08 -21.95
N ILE A 234 6.82 -4.94 -22.65
CA ILE A 234 7.30 -3.68 -22.08
C ILE A 234 6.12 -2.92 -21.48
N ILE A 235 6.33 -2.37 -20.30
CA ILE A 235 5.28 -1.76 -19.49
C ILE A 235 5.73 -0.37 -19.05
N PRO A 236 5.67 0.67 -19.91
CA PRO A 236 5.78 2.04 -19.43
C PRO A 236 4.69 2.32 -18.40
N HIS A 237 5.06 3.01 -17.34
CA HIS A 237 4.15 3.40 -16.27
C HIS A 237 4.50 4.78 -15.72
N ALA A 238 3.48 5.41 -15.17
CA ALA A 238 3.59 6.72 -14.55
C ALA A 238 2.57 6.83 -13.41
N ALA A 239 2.97 7.53 -12.36
CA ALA A 239 2.10 7.87 -11.27
C ALA A 239 2.39 9.29 -10.78
N ILE A 240 1.37 10.00 -10.32
CA ILE A 240 1.48 11.35 -9.78
C ILE A 240 0.54 11.50 -8.60
N TYR A 241 0.98 12.23 -7.58
CA TYR A 241 0.09 12.64 -6.51
C TYR A 241 0.38 14.05 -6.05
N ILE A 242 -0.68 14.72 -5.60
CA ILE A 242 -0.63 16.04 -4.97
C ILE A 242 -1.51 16.00 -3.73
N GLY A 243 -1.01 16.55 -2.63
CA GLY A 243 -1.74 16.53 -1.38
C GLY A 243 -1.49 17.78 -0.57
N LYS A 244 -2.39 18.03 0.35
CA LYS A 244 -2.25 19.06 1.37
C LYS A 244 -2.79 18.50 2.66
N ASN A 245 -2.03 18.68 3.73
CA ASN A 245 -2.52 18.45 5.09
C ASN A 245 -2.25 19.70 5.92
N GLU A 246 -3.17 20.03 6.80
CA GLU A 246 -3.11 21.23 7.62
C GLU A 246 -3.81 20.96 8.95
N ALA A 247 -3.16 21.37 10.04
CA ALA A 247 -3.60 21.21 11.41
C ALA A 247 -3.61 22.59 12.09
N GLU A 248 -4.71 22.91 12.75
CA GLU A 248 -4.79 24.04 13.68
C GLU A 248 -4.55 23.52 15.09
N TYR A 249 -3.64 24.13 15.84
CA TYR A 249 -3.40 23.80 17.24
C TYR A 249 -3.89 24.94 18.12
N PHE A 250 -4.48 24.59 19.25
CA PHE A 250 -4.98 25.54 20.21
C PHE A 250 -4.09 25.50 21.46
N GLU A 251 -4.02 26.62 22.15
CA GLU A 251 -3.40 26.69 23.47
C GLU A 251 -4.49 26.98 24.49
N LEU A 252 -4.41 26.28 25.63
CA LEU A 252 -5.23 26.57 26.78
C LEU A 252 -4.76 27.89 27.41
N ASN A 253 -5.60 28.91 27.38
CA ASN A 253 -5.36 30.14 28.12
C ASN A 253 -6.04 30.12 29.50
N ASP A 254 -5.61 31.01 30.40
CA ASP A 254 -6.15 31.17 31.77
C ASP A 254 -7.67 31.40 31.82
N ALA A 255 -8.31 31.74 30.70
CA ALA A 255 -9.74 31.99 30.59
C ALA A 255 -10.57 30.77 30.13
N VAL A 256 -9.95 29.58 29.96
CA VAL A 256 -10.63 28.35 29.47
C VAL A 256 -11.35 28.62 28.13
N THR A 257 -10.67 29.31 27.21
CA THR A 257 -11.17 29.54 25.85
C THR A 257 -10.16 29.06 24.83
N ASP A 258 -10.63 28.33 23.82
CA ASP A 258 -9.78 27.85 22.73
C ASP A 258 -9.22 29.03 21.94
N SER A 259 -7.96 29.38 22.19
CA SER A 259 -7.23 30.35 21.37
C SER A 259 -6.34 29.60 20.38
N LEU A 260 -6.52 29.88 19.09
CA LEU A 260 -5.65 29.35 18.03
C LEU A 260 -4.21 29.80 18.29
N ALA A 261 -3.32 28.84 18.52
CA ALA A 261 -1.92 29.06 18.81
C ALA A 261 -1.05 28.99 17.55
N GLN A 262 -1.36 28.04 16.68
CA GLN A 262 -0.54 27.69 15.53
C GLN A 262 -1.36 27.04 14.43
N THR A 263 -0.91 27.18 13.19
CA THR A 263 -1.38 26.39 12.06
C THR A 263 -0.16 25.81 11.38
N ASP A 264 -0.13 24.48 11.28
CA ASP A 264 0.88 23.76 10.52
C ASP A 264 0.30 23.33 9.19
N LYS A 265 1.07 23.50 8.13
CA LYS A 265 0.64 23.21 6.77
C LYS A 265 1.72 22.46 6.02
N TYR A 266 1.32 21.38 5.37
CA TYR A 266 2.19 20.51 4.62
C TYR A 266 1.61 20.26 3.22
N ASN A 267 2.43 20.48 2.20
CA ASN A 267 2.07 20.22 0.82
C ASN A 267 2.93 19.10 0.27
N TRP A 268 2.27 18.15 -0.37
CA TRP A 268 2.86 16.96 -0.95
C TRP A 268 2.79 17.03 -2.47
N PHE A 269 3.88 16.63 -3.12
CA PHE A 269 3.93 16.40 -4.55
C PHE A 269 4.84 15.21 -4.79
N GLY A 270 4.38 14.22 -5.53
CA GLY A 270 5.23 13.12 -5.96
C GLY A 270 4.91 12.70 -7.39
N ILE A 271 5.94 12.18 -8.05
CA ILE A 271 5.86 11.62 -9.40
C ILE A 271 6.78 10.40 -9.49
N GLU A 272 6.26 9.34 -10.11
CA GLU A 272 7.02 8.16 -10.51
C GLU A 272 6.87 7.99 -12.02
N LEU A 273 7.99 7.75 -12.70
CA LEU A 273 8.03 7.41 -14.12
C LEU A 273 8.93 6.20 -14.27
N GLY A 274 8.47 5.16 -14.96
CA GLY A 274 9.25 3.95 -15.13
C GLY A 274 8.86 3.13 -16.36
N ALA A 275 9.62 2.08 -16.57
CA ALA A 275 9.33 1.07 -17.58
C ALA A 275 9.71 -0.32 -17.06
N GLY A 276 8.72 -1.20 -17.05
CA GLY A 276 8.90 -2.62 -16.77
C GLY A 276 9.20 -3.42 -18.02
N ILE A 277 9.85 -4.56 -17.84
CA ILE A 277 9.94 -5.66 -18.79
C ILE A 277 9.46 -6.90 -18.04
N GLN A 278 8.42 -7.56 -18.55
CA GLN A 278 8.11 -8.93 -18.21
C GLN A 278 8.67 -9.85 -19.27
N PHE A 279 9.31 -10.93 -18.88
CA PHE A 279 9.82 -11.98 -19.76
C PHE A 279 9.32 -13.33 -19.27
N ALA A 280 8.52 -14.02 -20.08
CA ALA A 280 7.92 -15.30 -19.75
C ALA A 280 8.26 -16.34 -20.82
N PRO A 281 9.46 -16.95 -20.79
CA PRO A 281 9.90 -17.89 -21.81
C PRO A 281 9.15 -19.22 -21.82
N SER A 282 8.38 -19.50 -20.77
CA SER A 282 7.51 -20.66 -20.67
C SER A 282 6.40 -20.39 -19.67
N ASN A 283 5.43 -21.30 -19.59
CA ASN A 283 4.40 -21.24 -18.55
C ASN A 283 4.95 -21.52 -17.14
N ASP A 284 6.17 -22.03 -17.02
CA ASP A 284 6.78 -22.45 -15.76
C ASP A 284 7.84 -21.46 -15.26
N ALA A 285 8.10 -20.37 -16.00
CA ALA A 285 9.11 -19.38 -15.64
C ALA A 285 8.73 -17.98 -16.12
N MET A 286 8.83 -17.01 -15.22
CA MET A 286 8.68 -15.59 -15.49
C MET A 286 9.79 -14.81 -14.80
N ALA A 287 10.33 -13.79 -15.46
CA ALA A 287 11.21 -12.80 -14.87
C ALA A 287 10.66 -11.41 -15.15
N VAL A 288 10.82 -10.51 -14.20
CA VAL A 288 10.42 -9.11 -14.32
C VAL A 288 11.55 -8.19 -13.91
N ILE A 289 11.66 -7.07 -14.61
CA ILE A 289 12.62 -6.01 -14.33
C ILE A 289 11.87 -4.69 -14.46
N ASP A 290 11.89 -3.86 -13.44
CA ASP A 290 11.36 -2.50 -13.45
C ASP A 290 12.47 -1.51 -13.16
N PHE A 291 12.47 -0.40 -13.87
CA PHE A 291 13.41 0.69 -13.62
C PHE A 291 12.74 2.03 -13.88
N GLY A 292 13.18 3.05 -13.16
CA GLY A 292 12.60 4.37 -13.32
C GLY A 292 13.19 5.42 -12.40
N ILE A 293 12.42 6.49 -12.27
CA ILE A 293 12.72 7.65 -11.45
C ILE A 293 11.53 7.91 -10.55
N ARG A 294 11.81 8.12 -9.27
CA ARG A 294 10.84 8.61 -8.30
C ARG A 294 11.30 9.94 -7.73
N TYR A 295 10.37 10.87 -7.58
CA TYR A 295 10.60 12.14 -6.92
C TYR A 295 9.44 12.45 -5.99
N ASP A 296 9.75 12.70 -4.73
CA ASP A 296 8.80 13.06 -3.69
C ASP A 296 9.25 14.35 -3.00
N LYS A 297 8.31 15.26 -2.82
CA LYS A 297 8.52 16.55 -2.17
C LYS A 297 7.45 16.79 -1.12
N LEU A 298 7.89 17.11 0.08
CA LEU A 298 7.09 17.61 1.18
C LEU A 298 7.57 19.02 1.54
N ASN A 299 6.69 20.01 1.52
CA ASN A 299 6.98 21.34 2.05
C ASN A 299 6.10 21.59 3.25
N GLY A 300 6.69 21.90 4.39
CA GLY A 300 6.02 22.24 5.64
C GLY A 300 6.23 23.70 6.01
N GLU A 301 5.19 24.34 6.49
CA GLU A 301 5.19 25.64 7.18
C GLU A 301 4.72 25.34 8.62
N PHE A 302 5.57 25.54 9.64
CA PHE A 302 5.24 25.27 11.04
C PHE A 302 5.91 26.27 11.99
N ARG A 303 5.37 26.46 13.19
CA ARG A 303 5.99 27.31 14.23
C ARG A 303 6.84 26.43 15.15
N ASN A 304 8.04 26.87 15.46
CA ASN A 304 8.91 26.17 16.41
C ASN A 304 8.64 26.72 17.81
N THR A 305 8.26 25.84 18.74
CA THR A 305 7.95 26.20 20.13
C THR A 305 9.20 26.50 20.97
N ASP A 306 10.39 26.06 20.54
CA ASP A 306 11.60 26.12 21.36
C ASP A 306 12.47 27.37 21.15
N ILE A 307 12.37 28.09 20.02
CA ILE A 307 13.30 29.20 19.68
C ILE A 307 12.59 30.33 18.94
N THR A 308 12.24 31.40 19.65
CA THR A 308 11.68 32.69 19.15
C THR A 308 10.39 32.58 18.33
N ILE A 309 9.42 33.45 18.61
CA ILE A 309 8.12 33.48 17.93
C ILE A 309 8.32 33.77 16.43
N GLY A 310 8.20 32.75 15.58
CA GLY A 310 8.28 32.86 14.12
C GLY A 310 7.76 31.61 13.41
N THR A 311 7.14 31.81 12.25
CA THR A 311 6.84 30.73 11.31
C THR A 311 8.14 30.29 10.64
N HIS A 312 8.34 28.98 10.53
CA HIS A 312 9.46 28.36 9.86
C HIS A 312 8.99 27.54 8.66
N ASP A 313 9.72 27.65 7.57
CA ASP A 313 9.57 26.82 6.40
C ASP A 313 10.60 25.68 6.45
N ALA A 314 10.13 24.48 6.12
CA ALA A 314 10.98 23.33 5.88
C ALA A 314 10.59 22.63 4.58
N SER A 315 11.59 22.14 3.84
CA SER A 315 11.38 21.34 2.65
C SER A 315 12.14 20.04 2.78
N LEU A 316 11.43 18.93 2.56
CA LEU A 316 11.97 17.59 2.44
C LEU A 316 11.81 17.13 1.01
N LYS A 317 12.92 16.72 0.39
CA LYS A 317 12.93 16.21 -0.98
C LYS A 317 13.60 14.85 -0.96
N THR A 318 12.94 13.85 -1.53
CA THR A 318 13.52 12.53 -1.79
C THR A 318 13.48 12.29 -3.28
N THR A 319 14.58 11.82 -3.84
CA THR A 319 14.65 11.45 -5.27
C THR A 319 15.37 10.12 -5.38
N ALA A 320 14.75 9.14 -6.03
CA ALA A 320 15.38 7.86 -6.38
C ALA A 320 15.72 7.86 -7.87
N VAL A 321 17.02 7.91 -8.21
CA VAL A 321 17.50 7.90 -9.60
C VAL A 321 18.76 7.05 -9.74
N PRO A 322 18.67 5.86 -10.36
CA PRO A 322 17.45 5.13 -10.69
C PRO A 322 16.83 4.47 -9.45
N PHE A 323 15.55 4.08 -9.54
CA PHE A 323 15.11 2.87 -8.84
C PHE A 323 15.19 1.67 -9.76
N PHE A 324 15.40 0.50 -9.18
CA PHE A 324 15.46 -0.78 -9.87
C PHE A 324 14.74 -1.84 -9.04
N ARG A 325 13.91 -2.65 -9.69
CA ARG A 325 13.24 -3.80 -9.09
C ARG A 325 13.38 -4.99 -10.01
N VAL A 326 13.59 -6.17 -9.44
CA VAL A 326 13.63 -7.42 -10.19
C VAL A 326 12.87 -8.49 -9.45
N GLY A 327 12.28 -9.39 -10.22
CA GLY A 327 11.57 -10.55 -9.72
C GLY A 327 11.73 -11.74 -10.64
N ALA A 328 11.67 -12.94 -10.10
CA ALA A 328 11.60 -14.19 -10.84
C ALA A 328 10.61 -15.13 -10.16
N ASP A 329 9.71 -15.71 -10.94
CA ASP A 329 8.69 -16.68 -10.55
C ASP A 329 9.00 -17.98 -11.30
N LEU A 330 9.34 -19.04 -10.58
CA LEU A 330 9.81 -20.30 -11.16
C LEU A 330 9.01 -21.45 -10.58
N LYS A 331 8.27 -22.16 -11.43
CA LYS A 331 7.59 -23.38 -11.02
C LYS A 331 8.60 -24.52 -10.87
N VAL A 332 8.88 -24.90 -9.63
CA VAL A 332 9.82 -25.97 -9.30
C VAL A 332 9.13 -27.33 -9.35
N PHE A 333 7.89 -27.38 -8.85
CA PHE A 333 7.02 -28.56 -8.91
C PHE A 333 5.61 -28.14 -9.33
N ASN A 334 4.78 -29.09 -9.74
CA ASN A 334 3.38 -28.80 -10.12
C ASN A 334 2.52 -28.18 -8.99
N TRP A 335 2.98 -28.27 -7.75
CA TRP A 335 2.31 -27.74 -6.57
C TRP A 335 3.13 -26.64 -5.88
N MET A 336 4.30 -26.28 -6.41
CA MET A 336 5.22 -25.35 -5.75
C MET A 336 5.98 -24.45 -6.73
N ASP A 337 5.88 -23.15 -6.48
CA ASP A 337 6.66 -22.09 -7.11
C ASP A 337 7.74 -21.58 -6.15
N LEU A 338 8.89 -21.20 -6.71
CA LEU A 338 9.95 -20.47 -6.05
C LEU A 338 9.96 -19.03 -6.59
N ARG A 339 10.00 -18.06 -5.69
CA ARG A 339 10.02 -16.64 -6.02
C ARG A 339 11.22 -15.94 -5.42
N LEU A 340 11.85 -15.13 -6.24
CA LEU A 340 13.02 -14.34 -5.87
C LEU A 340 12.76 -12.90 -6.28
N GLY A 341 13.12 -11.96 -5.43
CA GLY A 341 12.97 -10.54 -5.71
C GLY A 341 14.16 -9.75 -5.20
N ALA A 342 14.39 -8.59 -5.79
CA ALA A 342 15.27 -7.58 -5.21
C ALA A 342 14.85 -6.18 -5.63
N THR A 343 15.10 -5.21 -4.76
CA THR A 343 14.90 -3.79 -5.04
C THR A 343 16.17 -3.01 -4.69
N SER A 344 16.42 -1.93 -5.43
CA SER A 344 17.52 -1.00 -5.20
C SER A 344 17.04 0.41 -5.54
N TYR A 345 16.99 1.30 -4.54
CA TYR A 345 16.64 2.71 -4.71
C TYR A 345 17.88 3.57 -4.46
N TRP A 346 18.32 4.29 -5.49
CA TRP A 346 19.48 5.20 -5.35
C TRP A 346 18.98 6.56 -4.90
N ASN A 347 18.83 6.66 -3.58
CA ASN A 347 18.15 7.75 -2.92
C ASN A 347 19.08 8.93 -2.72
N ARG A 348 18.57 10.12 -3.06
CA ARG A 348 19.07 11.41 -2.62
C ARG A 348 18.02 12.07 -1.76
N HIS A 349 18.37 12.26 -0.49
CA HIS A 349 17.55 12.98 0.47
C HIS A 349 18.11 14.38 0.66
N THR A 350 17.25 15.39 0.57
CA THR A 350 17.61 16.79 0.83
C THR A 350 16.62 17.38 1.81
N ARG A 351 17.13 17.87 2.94
CA ARG A 351 16.37 18.64 3.93
C ARG A 351 16.89 20.07 3.95
N GLU A 352 15.97 21.01 3.78
CA GLU A 352 16.21 22.45 3.86
C GLU A 352 15.27 23.02 4.92
N ASN A 353 15.76 23.92 5.75
CA ASN A 353 14.97 24.73 6.67
C ASN A 353 15.43 26.19 6.58
N ASP A 354 14.72 27.11 7.22
CA ASP A 354 15.10 28.54 7.23
C ASP A 354 16.41 28.85 7.97
N PHE A 355 16.97 27.86 8.68
CA PHE A 355 18.31 27.95 9.21
C PHE A 355 19.33 27.69 8.08
N PRO A 356 20.57 28.18 8.15
CA PRO A 356 21.58 27.97 7.10
C PRO A 356 22.03 26.51 6.92
N ASN A 357 21.28 25.54 7.47
CA ASN A 357 21.61 24.12 7.48
C ASN A 357 20.85 23.39 6.38
N LYS A 358 21.58 22.98 5.35
CA LYS A 358 21.10 22.05 4.33
C LYS A 358 21.72 20.68 4.54
N LEU A 359 20.91 19.68 4.83
CA LEU A 359 21.35 18.29 4.92
C LEU A 359 21.12 17.60 3.57
N ILE A 360 22.16 16.98 3.03
CA ILE A 360 22.06 16.14 1.83
C ILE A 360 22.63 14.78 2.19
N GLN A 361 21.86 13.72 1.98
CA GLN A 361 22.28 12.34 2.15
C GLN A 361 22.06 11.59 0.84
N ASN A 362 23.05 10.80 0.42
CA ASN A 362 22.93 9.91 -0.72
C ASN A 362 23.23 8.50 -0.23
N TYR A 363 22.34 7.55 -0.52
CA TYR A 363 22.50 6.16 -0.12
C TYR A 363 21.75 5.26 -1.11
N ALA A 364 22.21 4.01 -1.22
CA ALA A 364 21.44 2.96 -1.88
C ALA A 364 20.64 2.22 -0.82
N ASP A 365 19.33 2.13 -1.03
CA ASP A 365 18.44 1.32 -0.21
C ASP A 365 18.09 0.04 -0.97
N ASN A 366 18.55 -1.08 -0.45
CA ASN A 366 18.48 -2.37 -1.12
C ASN A 366 17.73 -3.37 -0.26
N ALA A 367 16.87 -4.15 -0.89
CA ALA A 367 16.20 -5.28 -0.24
C ALA A 367 16.17 -6.47 -1.18
N THR A 368 16.15 -7.67 -0.59
CA THR A 368 16.04 -8.94 -1.31
C THR A 368 14.89 -9.71 -0.72
N TYR A 369 14.23 -10.50 -1.56
CA TYR A 369 13.02 -11.21 -1.18
C TYR A 369 13.10 -12.66 -1.65
N LEU A 370 12.60 -13.55 -0.82
CA LEU A 370 12.47 -14.96 -1.12
C LEU A 370 11.06 -15.40 -0.72
N GLY A 371 10.40 -16.12 -1.62
CA GLY A 371 9.07 -16.64 -1.37
C GLY A 371 8.80 -17.98 -2.00
N PHE A 372 7.78 -18.65 -1.49
CA PHE A 372 7.29 -19.91 -2.04
C PHE A 372 5.78 -19.79 -2.25
N GLY A 373 5.32 -20.22 -3.41
CA GLY A 373 3.90 -20.38 -3.72
C GLY A 373 3.53 -21.86 -3.69
N PHE A 374 2.43 -22.22 -3.05
CA PHE A 374 1.94 -23.58 -2.97
C PHE A 374 0.52 -23.69 -3.53
N HIS A 375 0.24 -24.77 -4.27
CA HIS A 375 -1.00 -24.93 -5.01
C HIS A 375 -1.68 -26.27 -4.74
N TRP A 376 -2.94 -26.23 -4.30
CA TRP A 376 -3.79 -27.39 -4.03
C TRP A 376 -5.21 -27.19 -4.56
N GLY A 377 -5.39 -27.47 -5.86
CA GLY A 377 -6.67 -27.24 -6.52
C GLY A 377 -6.98 -25.75 -6.54
N ASN A 378 -8.06 -25.35 -5.87
CA ASN A 378 -8.50 -23.95 -5.79
C ASN A 378 -7.82 -23.17 -4.65
N LEU A 379 -6.99 -23.81 -3.83
CA LEU A 379 -6.28 -23.17 -2.72
C LEU A 379 -4.84 -22.86 -3.13
N HIS A 380 -4.45 -21.60 -2.95
CA HIS A 380 -3.13 -21.06 -3.22
C HIS A 380 -2.60 -20.44 -1.93
N ILE A 381 -1.36 -20.76 -1.55
CA ILE A 381 -0.71 -20.19 -0.37
C ILE A 381 0.62 -19.57 -0.82
N ASP A 382 0.79 -18.27 -0.65
CA ASP A 382 2.08 -17.61 -0.88
C ASP A 382 2.75 -17.33 0.45
N THR A 383 4.07 -17.41 0.45
CA THR A 383 4.89 -17.14 1.63
C THR A 383 6.04 -16.21 1.27
N TYR A 384 6.37 -15.32 2.19
CA TYR A 384 7.61 -14.55 2.20
C TYR A 384 8.47 -15.03 3.36
N THR A 385 9.76 -15.14 3.13
CA THR A 385 10.75 -15.36 4.17
C THR A 385 11.92 -14.41 3.96
N GLU A 386 12.39 -13.82 5.05
CA GLU A 386 13.60 -12.99 5.04
C GLU A 386 14.80 -13.82 4.53
N PRO A 387 15.47 -13.42 3.42
CA PRO A 387 16.58 -14.21 2.88
C PRO A 387 17.74 -14.40 3.86
N ASP A 388 17.94 -13.47 4.79
CA ASP A 388 18.96 -13.56 5.86
C ASP A 388 18.80 -14.81 6.73
N LEU A 389 17.59 -15.40 6.79
CA LEU A 389 17.35 -16.68 7.46
C LEU A 389 18.30 -17.79 6.96
N PHE A 390 18.65 -17.80 5.68
CA PHE A 390 19.53 -18.81 5.09
C PHE A 390 21.02 -18.49 5.28
N LEU A 391 21.37 -17.21 5.46
CA LEU A 391 22.73 -16.77 5.70
C LEU A 391 23.12 -16.92 7.17
N ASP A 392 22.22 -16.50 8.06
CA ASP A 392 22.45 -16.49 9.50
C ASP A 392 22.01 -17.79 10.17
N GLY A 393 21.10 -18.54 9.54
CA GLY A 393 20.43 -19.70 10.13
C GLY A 393 19.24 -19.30 11.02
N PHE A 394 18.43 -20.29 11.38
CA PHE A 394 17.29 -20.08 12.28
C PHE A 394 17.73 -19.44 13.61
N ASN A 395 16.91 -18.54 14.18
CA ASN A 395 17.23 -17.81 15.42
C ASN A 395 17.68 -18.68 16.58
N PHE A 396 17.11 -19.88 16.73
CA PHE A 396 17.48 -20.82 17.79
C PHE A 396 18.88 -21.44 17.60
N LEU A 397 19.44 -21.36 16.38
CA LEU A 397 20.81 -21.76 16.05
C LEU A 397 21.76 -20.56 16.00
N SER A 398 21.31 -19.42 15.48
CA SER A 398 22.12 -18.23 15.26
C SER A 398 22.28 -17.36 16.51
N GLY A 399 21.39 -17.50 17.50
CA GLY A 399 21.37 -16.68 18.71
C GLY A 399 20.87 -15.26 18.48
N ARG A 400 20.38 -14.93 17.28
CA ARG A 400 19.74 -13.64 16.98
C ARG A 400 18.31 -13.61 17.54
N SER A 401 17.91 -12.44 18.03
CA SER A 401 16.55 -12.16 18.53
C SER A 401 15.67 -11.46 17.49
N ASN A 402 16.09 -11.39 16.23
CA ASN A 402 15.31 -10.73 15.18
C ASN A 402 14.17 -11.65 14.77
N ASP A 403 12.94 -11.16 14.65
CA ASP A 403 11.83 -11.99 14.22
C ASP A 403 12.10 -12.62 12.84
N MET A 404 11.80 -13.90 12.70
CA MET A 404 11.73 -14.54 11.38
C MET A 404 10.51 -13.94 10.68
N ASN A 405 10.71 -12.85 9.94
CA ASN A 405 9.62 -12.20 9.20
C ASN A 405 9.04 -13.21 8.21
N LEU A 406 7.86 -13.73 8.55
CA LEU A 406 7.11 -14.65 7.73
C LEU A 406 5.80 -13.97 7.38
N TRP A 407 5.61 -13.66 6.10
CA TRP A 407 4.29 -13.26 5.61
C TRP A 407 3.70 -14.46 4.89
N ILE A 408 2.42 -14.69 5.12
CA ILE A 408 1.64 -15.75 4.52
C ILE A 408 0.41 -15.12 3.93
N SER A 409 0.04 -15.59 2.76
CA SER A 409 -1.26 -15.32 2.20
C SER A 409 -1.95 -16.63 1.84
N ALA A 410 -3.27 -16.60 1.84
CA ALA A 410 -4.09 -17.72 1.39
C ALA A 410 -5.16 -17.16 0.45
N LEU A 411 -5.23 -17.71 -0.76
CA LEU A 411 -6.22 -17.39 -1.76
C LEU A 411 -7.01 -18.65 -2.12
N TYR A 412 -8.33 -18.53 -2.18
CA TYR A 412 -9.24 -19.60 -2.55
C TYR A 412 -10.18 -19.20 -3.68
N GLU A 413 -10.19 -19.97 -4.76
CA GLU A 413 -11.12 -19.80 -5.87
C GLU A 413 -12.50 -20.41 -5.56
N ILE A 414 -13.52 -19.57 -5.46
CA ILE A 414 -14.91 -19.95 -5.19
C ILE A 414 -15.56 -20.41 -6.51
N MET A 415 -16.11 -21.63 -6.51
CA MET A 415 -16.75 -22.22 -7.70
C MET A 415 -18.13 -21.65 -8.02
#